data_AF-A0A5Q0JUX4-F1
#
_entry.id   AF-A0A5Q0JUX4-F1
#
_cell.length_a   1.000
_cell.length_b   1.000
_cell.length_c   1.000
_cell.angle_alpha   90.00
_cell.angle_beta   90.00
_cell.angle_gamma   90.00
#
_symmetry.space_group_name_H-M   'P 1'
#
loop_
_entity.id
_entity.type
_entity.pdbx_description
1 polymer ?
#
loop_
_entity_poly.entity_id
_entity_poly.type
_entity_poly.pdbx_seq_one_letter_code
_entity_poly.pdbx_strand_id
1 'polypeptide(L)'
;MSCTDINSSSLLDSDAFKTTEERVAQLKKEIKSNSDFYNAEFELFNVNGFSKRRPTSIPGASSWDYKFAIRVTPSNVDKWTEGMQKIDFTDYNLNWTEKIIEARAKDWKTTSTPEFYTNNLANTMLIVYRTEGIIYKRVIAN
;
A
#
# COMPACT_ATOMS: atom_id res chain seq x y z
N MET A 1 -1.97 5.86 -35.15
CA MET A 1 -2.12 5.44 -33.74
C MET A 1 -0.91 5.95 -33.00
N SER A 2 -1.07 6.98 -32.19
CA SER A 2 0.03 7.61 -31.45
C SER A 2 -0.07 7.17 -29.99
N CYS A 3 1.01 6.56 -29.51
CA CYS A 3 1.14 6.04 -28.16
C CYS A 3 0.98 7.15 -27.15
N THR A 4 0.02 7.00 -26.23
CA THR A 4 -0.15 7.90 -25.11
C THR A 4 0.99 7.63 -24.12
N ASP A 5 1.92 8.57 -24.00
CA ASP A 5 2.95 8.57 -22.96
C ASP A 5 2.29 8.61 -21.58
N ILE A 6 2.05 7.45 -20.98
CA ILE A 6 1.66 7.35 -19.57
C ILE A 6 2.92 7.59 -18.74
N ASN A 7 3.26 8.86 -18.56
CA ASN A 7 4.29 9.31 -17.64
C ASN A 7 3.63 10.22 -16.60
N SER A 8 2.61 9.72 -15.90
CA SER A 8 2.08 10.44 -14.73
C SER A 8 3.07 10.25 -13.58
N SER A 9 4.01 11.20 -13.45
CA SER A 9 5.04 11.21 -12.40
C SER A 9 4.49 11.07 -10.96
N SER A 10 3.18 11.26 -10.80
CA SER A 10 2.42 11.22 -9.56
C SER A 10 1.71 9.89 -9.27
N LEU A 11 1.72 8.91 -10.18
CA LEU A 11 1.17 7.57 -9.95
C LEU A 11 2.25 6.50 -10.09
N LEU A 12 2.25 5.55 -9.15
CA LEU A 12 3.14 4.40 -9.16
C LEU A 12 2.35 3.15 -8.79
N ASP A 13 2.26 2.23 -9.74
CA ASP A 13 1.44 1.02 -9.65
C ASP A 13 2.32 -0.23 -9.71
N SER A 14 1.98 -1.26 -8.93
CA SER A 14 2.70 -2.52 -8.89
C SER A 14 2.62 -3.32 -10.20
N ASP A 15 1.62 -3.06 -11.04
CA ASP A 15 1.48 -3.66 -12.38
C ASP A 15 2.61 -3.24 -13.34
N ALA A 16 3.30 -2.13 -13.06
CA ALA A 16 4.47 -1.70 -13.81
C ALA A 16 5.72 -2.60 -13.56
N PHE A 17 5.65 -3.53 -12.61
CA PHE A 17 6.76 -4.39 -12.19
C PHE A 17 6.47 -5.86 -12.43
N LYS A 18 7.43 -6.57 -13.03
CA LYS A 18 7.22 -7.95 -13.49
C LYS A 18 7.39 -8.93 -12.34
N THR A 19 8.39 -8.72 -11.49
CA THR A 19 8.72 -9.68 -10.43
C THR A 19 8.29 -9.21 -9.04
N THR A 20 8.11 -10.16 -8.14
CA THR A 20 7.78 -9.88 -6.75
C THR A 20 8.89 -9.08 -6.06
N GLU A 21 10.15 -9.40 -6.36
CA GLU A 21 11.32 -8.72 -5.82
C GLU A 21 11.36 -7.26 -6.24
N GLU A 22 11.03 -6.96 -7.51
CA GLU A 22 10.93 -5.59 -8.02
C GLU A 22 9.84 -4.80 -7.28
N ARG A 23 8.65 -5.39 -7.11
CA ARG A 23 7.54 -4.77 -6.36
C ARG A 23 7.94 -4.49 -4.92
N VAL A 24 8.54 -5.47 -4.23
CA VAL A 24 8.99 -5.33 -2.84
C VAL A 24 10.06 -4.24 -2.74
N ALA A 25 11.08 -4.29 -3.59
CA ALA A 25 12.17 -3.33 -3.58
C ALA A 25 11.69 -1.90 -3.89
N GLN A 26 10.71 -1.75 -4.78
CA GLN A 26 10.14 -0.44 -5.08
C GLN A 26 9.31 0.08 -3.90
N LEU A 27 8.41 -0.72 -3.33
CA LEU A 27 7.57 -0.28 -2.21
C LEU A 27 8.44 0.12 -1.01
N LYS A 28 9.51 -0.63 -0.70
CA LYS A 28 10.45 -0.29 0.38
C LYS A 28 11.13 1.08 0.24
N LYS A 29 11.21 1.65 -0.98
CA LYS A 29 11.76 3.00 -1.19
C LYS A 29 10.76 4.11 -0.84
N GLU A 30 9.47 3.81 -0.96
CA GLU A 30 8.40 4.80 -0.85
C GLU A 30 7.72 4.81 0.52
N ILE A 31 7.87 3.75 1.32
CA ILE A 31 7.27 3.65 2.65
C ILE A 31 8.31 3.39 3.74
N LYS A 32 8.00 3.85 4.96
CA LYS A 32 8.68 3.37 6.17
C LYS A 32 8.15 1.99 6.52
N SER A 33 9.00 0.97 6.37
CA SER A 33 8.62 -0.41 6.69
C SER A 33 8.73 -0.69 8.20
N ASN A 34 7.73 -1.37 8.76
CA ASN A 34 7.73 -1.80 10.16
C ASN A 34 8.37 -3.19 10.37
N SER A 35 8.53 -3.97 9.30
CA SER A 35 9.26 -5.24 9.28
C SER A 35 9.68 -5.57 7.84
N ASP A 36 10.37 -6.70 7.63
CA ASP A 36 10.47 -7.26 6.29
C ASP A 36 9.12 -7.82 5.80
N PHE A 37 8.94 -7.72 4.49
CA PHE A 37 7.84 -8.30 3.71
C PHE A 37 8.41 -8.90 2.42
N TYR A 38 7.75 -9.93 1.90
CA TYR A 38 8.25 -10.75 0.79
C TYR A 38 7.30 -10.81 -0.41
N ASN A 39 6.12 -10.18 -0.32
CA ASN A 39 5.27 -9.88 -1.46
C ASN A 39 4.63 -8.51 -1.25
N ALA A 40 4.33 -7.81 -2.34
CA ALA A 40 3.78 -6.47 -2.32
C ALA A 40 2.95 -6.19 -3.57
N GLU A 41 1.78 -5.58 -3.40
CA GLU A 41 1.04 -4.89 -4.45
C GLU A 41 0.68 -3.48 -3.97
N PHE A 42 0.60 -2.51 -4.88
CA PHE A 42 0.39 -1.12 -4.50
C PHE A 42 -0.15 -0.27 -5.65
N GLU A 43 -0.94 0.72 -5.27
CA GLU A 43 -1.30 1.88 -6.08
C GLU A 43 -0.97 3.10 -5.22
N LEU A 44 0.12 3.79 -5.56
CA LEU A 44 0.60 4.95 -4.84
C LEU A 44 0.31 6.20 -5.66
N PHE A 45 -0.27 7.22 -5.02
CA PHE A 45 -0.42 8.56 -5.56
C PHE A 45 0.36 9.58 -4.74
N ASN A 46 1.18 10.41 -5.39
CA ASN A 46 1.94 11.49 -4.77
C ASN A 46 2.00 12.72 -5.69
N VAL A 47 1.46 13.85 -5.27
CA VAL A 47 1.50 15.12 -6.06
C VAL A 47 2.93 15.57 -6.39
N ASN A 48 3.88 15.29 -5.52
CA ASN A 48 5.29 15.67 -5.70
C ASN A 48 6.12 14.62 -6.47
N GLY A 49 5.49 13.51 -6.84
CA GLY A 49 6.09 12.38 -7.54
C GLY A 49 6.98 11.49 -6.68
N PHE A 50 7.52 10.43 -7.31
CA PHE A 50 8.27 9.36 -6.64
C PHE A 50 9.78 9.49 -6.80
N SER A 51 10.53 8.68 -6.05
CA SER A 51 11.99 8.71 -5.94
C SER A 51 12.75 8.39 -7.26
N LYS A 52 12.71 9.30 -8.24
CA LYS A 52 13.59 9.30 -9.45
C LYS A 52 14.08 10.66 -9.89
N ARG A 53 13.58 11.77 -9.32
CA ARG A 53 14.02 13.14 -9.68
C ARG A 53 14.05 14.01 -8.43
N ARG A 54 15.17 14.71 -8.20
CA ARG A 54 15.17 15.86 -7.27
C ARG A 54 14.10 16.84 -7.77
N PRO A 55 13.19 17.34 -6.94
CA PRO A 55 12.19 18.29 -7.41
C PRO A 55 12.91 19.60 -7.75
N THR A 56 12.96 19.97 -9.02
CA THR A 56 13.32 21.33 -9.46
C THR A 56 12.12 22.27 -9.42
N SER A 57 10.95 21.77 -9.00
CA SER A 57 9.69 22.48 -8.88
C SER A 57 9.33 22.70 -7.42
N ILE A 58 8.78 23.87 -7.10
CA ILE A 58 8.23 24.22 -5.80
C ILE A 58 7.20 23.13 -5.42
N PRO A 59 7.34 22.46 -4.25
CA PRO A 59 6.38 21.44 -3.83
C PRO A 59 4.98 22.04 -3.77
N GLY A 60 4.01 21.37 -4.40
CA GLY A 60 2.61 21.62 -4.08
C GLY A 60 2.34 21.18 -2.63
N ALA A 61 1.16 21.51 -2.10
CA ALA A 61 0.68 20.88 -0.86
C ALA A 61 0.86 19.36 -0.98
N SER A 62 1.51 18.73 0.00
CA SER A 62 1.90 17.32 -0.06
C SER A 62 0.68 16.43 0.11
N SER A 63 -0.07 16.23 -0.98
CA SER A 63 -1.16 15.26 -1.01
C SER A 63 -0.66 13.93 -1.55
N TRP A 64 -0.99 12.87 -0.82
CA TRP A 64 -0.65 11.49 -1.13
C TRP A 64 -1.77 10.54 -0.66
N ASP A 65 -2.09 9.56 -1.50
CA ASP A 65 -3.01 8.44 -1.22
C ASP A 65 -2.26 7.15 -1.56
N TYR A 66 -1.73 6.51 -0.53
CA TYR A 66 -0.91 5.32 -0.66
C TYR A 66 -1.74 4.11 -0.28
N LYS A 67 -2.04 3.24 -1.25
CA LYS A 67 -2.71 1.96 -1.04
C LYS A 67 -1.73 0.84 -1.32
N PHE A 68 -1.61 -0.09 -0.40
CA PHE A 68 -0.76 -1.25 -0.62
C PHE A 68 -1.23 -2.48 0.16
N ALA A 69 -0.88 -3.63 -0.38
CA ALA A 69 -0.97 -4.93 0.25
C ALA A 69 0.45 -5.49 0.39
N ILE A 70 0.77 -6.03 1.56
CA ILE A 70 2.05 -6.71 1.79
C ILE A 70 1.83 -8.08 2.42
N ARG A 71 2.78 -8.98 2.18
CA ARG A 71 2.86 -10.26 2.88
C ARG A 71 4.09 -10.30 3.77
N VAL A 72 3.87 -10.46 5.07
CA VAL A 72 4.89 -10.54 6.12
C VAL A 72 4.88 -11.93 6.75
N THR A 73 5.92 -12.27 7.49
CA THR A 73 5.83 -13.42 8.41
C THR A 73 4.73 -13.13 9.44
N PRO A 74 3.83 -14.09 9.78
CA PRO A 74 2.74 -13.85 10.72
C PRO A 74 3.17 -13.27 12.07
N SER A 75 4.34 -13.66 12.59
CA SER A 75 4.92 -13.11 13.83
C SER A 75 5.33 -11.64 13.74
N ASN A 76 5.41 -11.07 12.53
CA ASN A 76 5.71 -9.65 12.32
C ASN A 76 4.46 -8.78 12.21
N VAL A 77 3.25 -9.35 12.17
CA VAL A 77 2.00 -8.58 12.04
C VAL A 77 1.87 -7.53 13.14
N ASP A 78 2.23 -7.87 14.38
CA ASP A 78 2.10 -6.94 15.51
C ASP A 78 2.95 -5.68 15.35
N LYS A 79 4.08 -5.75 14.64
CA LYS A 79 4.94 -4.59 14.35
C LYS A 79 4.25 -3.57 13.45
N TRP A 80 3.29 -4.00 12.64
CA TRP A 80 2.52 -3.13 11.74
C TRP A 80 1.29 -2.53 12.39
N THR A 81 0.76 -3.19 13.43
CA THR A 81 -0.41 -2.73 14.19
C THR A 81 -0.03 -1.97 15.46
N GLU A 82 1.26 -1.90 15.81
CA GLU A 82 1.75 -1.16 16.97
C GLU A 82 1.32 0.32 16.91
N GLY A 83 0.70 0.80 18.00
CA GLY A 83 0.19 2.17 18.11
C GLY A 83 -1.09 2.45 17.31
N MET A 84 -1.68 1.43 16.66
CA MET A 84 -2.97 1.54 15.98
C MET A 84 -4.12 1.20 16.94
N GLN A 85 -5.28 1.79 16.70
CA GLN A 85 -6.51 1.43 17.41
C GLN A 85 -7.24 0.34 16.63
N LYS A 86 -7.47 -0.82 17.26
CA LYS A 86 -8.36 -1.85 16.71
C LYS A 86 -9.81 -1.35 16.74
N ILE A 87 -10.53 -1.58 15.66
CA ILE A 87 -11.93 -1.17 15.50
C ILE A 87 -12.77 -2.33 14.97
N ASP A 88 -14.08 -2.26 15.20
CA ASP A 88 -15.03 -3.13 14.54
C ASP A 88 -15.20 -2.73 13.07
N PHE A 89 -15.63 -3.67 12.24
CA PHE A 89 -15.92 -3.39 10.85
C PHE A 89 -17.13 -2.44 10.75
N THR A 90 -16.86 -1.16 10.50
CA THR A 90 -17.85 -0.19 10.06
C THR A 90 -17.84 -0.12 8.53
N ASP A 91 -18.89 0.43 7.89
CA ASP A 91 -19.13 0.52 6.43
C ASP A 91 -17.99 1.21 5.61
N TYR A 92 -16.77 0.69 5.67
CA TYR A 92 -15.63 1.16 4.93
C TYR A 92 -15.71 0.64 3.49
N ASN A 93 -15.47 1.53 2.53
CA ASN A 93 -15.28 1.11 1.15
C ASN A 93 -13.96 0.34 1.03
N LEU A 94 -14.05 -0.98 0.90
CA LEU A 94 -12.92 -1.88 0.75
C LEU A 94 -12.60 -2.21 -0.71
N ASN A 95 -13.30 -1.66 -1.70
CA ASN A 95 -13.10 -2.02 -3.12
C ASN A 95 -11.66 -1.77 -3.58
N TRP A 96 -10.94 -0.86 -2.93
CA TRP A 96 -9.53 -0.63 -3.22
C TRP A 96 -8.64 -1.83 -2.91
N THR A 97 -8.99 -2.68 -1.94
CA THR A 97 -8.17 -3.84 -1.56
C THR A 97 -8.20 -4.90 -2.65
N GLU A 98 -9.36 -5.08 -3.29
CA GLU A 98 -9.54 -6.01 -4.41
C GLU A 98 -8.83 -5.49 -5.66
N LYS A 99 -8.94 -4.19 -5.95
CA LYS A 99 -8.29 -3.56 -7.10
C LYS A 99 -6.78 -3.73 -7.09
N ILE A 100 -6.12 -3.41 -5.98
CA ILE A 100 -4.64 -3.42 -5.96
C ILE A 100 -4.04 -4.82 -6.09
N ILE A 101 -4.81 -5.89 -5.82
CA ILE A 101 -4.32 -7.28 -5.97
C ILE A 101 -4.82 -7.96 -7.24
N GLU A 102 -5.67 -7.31 -8.04
CA GLU A 102 -6.47 -7.95 -9.09
C GLU A 102 -5.61 -8.76 -10.06
N ALA A 103 -4.52 -8.18 -10.55
CA ALA A 103 -3.59 -8.82 -11.49
C ALA A 103 -2.98 -10.13 -10.96
N ARG A 104 -2.95 -10.31 -9.63
CA ARG A 104 -2.28 -11.43 -8.93
C ARG A 104 -3.14 -12.01 -7.82
N ALA A 105 -4.46 -11.94 -7.94
CA ALA A 105 -5.41 -12.31 -6.87
C ALA A 105 -5.17 -13.72 -6.29
N LYS A 106 -4.62 -14.64 -7.09
CA LYS A 106 -4.27 -16.00 -6.65
C LYS A 106 -3.24 -16.03 -5.50
N ASP A 107 -2.38 -15.02 -5.40
CA ASP A 107 -1.32 -14.91 -4.38
C ASP A 107 -1.81 -14.26 -3.08
N TRP A 108 -3.02 -13.69 -3.10
CA TRP A 108 -3.61 -12.88 -2.03
C TRP A 108 -4.86 -13.51 -1.41
N LYS A 109 -4.96 -14.85 -1.50
CA LYS A 109 -6.06 -15.59 -0.86
C LYS A 109 -6.02 -15.45 0.65
N THR A 110 -7.19 -15.25 1.24
CA THR A 110 -7.43 -15.14 2.67
C THR A 110 -8.42 -16.22 3.12
N THR A 111 -8.24 -16.71 4.33
CA THR A 111 -9.10 -17.70 4.99
C THR A 111 -9.42 -17.31 6.44
N SER A 112 -8.57 -16.48 7.07
CA SER A 112 -8.82 -15.92 8.40
C SER A 112 -9.82 -14.76 8.37
N THR A 113 -10.45 -14.52 9.52
CA THR A 113 -11.29 -13.33 9.71
C THR A 113 -10.39 -12.08 9.73
N PRO A 114 -10.73 -11.03 8.95
CA PRO A 114 -9.96 -9.80 8.94
C PRO A 114 -10.06 -9.06 10.27
N GLU A 115 -8.96 -8.44 10.68
CA GLU A 115 -8.90 -7.47 11.77
C GLU A 115 -8.73 -6.07 11.19
N PHE A 116 -9.47 -5.10 11.73
CA PHE A 116 -9.44 -3.71 11.28
C PHE A 116 -8.75 -2.81 12.29
N TYR A 117 -7.89 -1.94 11.79
CA TYR A 117 -7.17 -0.97 12.61
C TYR A 117 -7.19 0.40 11.95
N THR A 118 -7.23 1.46 12.76
CA THR A 118 -7.13 2.84 12.31
C THR A 118 -6.13 3.63 13.14
N ASN A 119 -5.58 4.67 12.54
CA ASN A 119 -4.99 5.79 13.26
C ASN A 119 -5.63 7.08 12.73
N ASN A 120 -6.61 7.59 13.46
CA ASN A 120 -7.40 8.77 13.08
C ASN A 120 -6.55 10.06 13.01
N LEU A 121 -5.43 10.13 13.74
CA LEU A 121 -4.51 11.27 13.65
C LEU A 121 -3.73 11.25 12.34
N ALA A 122 -3.45 10.06 11.80
CA ALA A 122 -2.65 9.86 10.60
C ALA A 122 -3.47 9.44 9.37
N ASN A 123 -4.81 9.52 9.42
CA ASN A 123 -5.73 9.12 8.35
C ASN A 123 -5.31 7.77 7.70
N THR A 124 -4.98 6.81 8.56
CA THR A 124 -4.41 5.52 8.16
C THR A 124 -5.36 4.40 8.54
N MET A 125 -5.59 3.47 7.62
CA MET A 125 -6.40 2.27 7.83
C MET A 125 -5.58 1.02 7.51
N LEU A 126 -5.70 -0.01 8.33
CA LEU A 126 -5.15 -1.34 8.08
C LEU A 126 -6.25 -2.40 8.13
N ILE A 127 -6.10 -3.41 7.27
CA ILE A 127 -6.88 -4.64 7.29
C ILE A 127 -5.88 -5.79 7.34
N VAL A 128 -6.00 -6.63 8.35
CA VAL A 128 -4.99 -7.63 8.69
C VAL A 128 -5.62 -9.01 8.67
N TYR A 129 -5.04 -9.91 7.88
CA TYR A 129 -5.31 -11.34 7.89
C TYR A 129 -4.13 -12.03 8.55
N ARG A 130 -4.25 -12.22 9.86
CA ARG A 130 -3.11 -12.51 10.76
C ARG A 130 -2.45 -13.84 10.43
N THR A 131 -3.25 -14.89 10.16
CA THR A 131 -2.75 -16.24 9.88
C THR A 131 -1.88 -16.29 8.61
N GLU A 132 -2.27 -15.52 7.59
CA GLU A 132 -1.62 -15.46 6.29
C GLU A 132 -0.48 -14.44 6.24
N GLY A 133 -0.40 -13.58 7.26
CA GLY A 133 0.51 -12.45 7.30
C GLY A 133 0.22 -11.41 6.23
N ILE A 134 -1.04 -11.27 5.79
CA ILE A 134 -1.43 -10.28 4.79
C ILE A 134 -1.89 -9.00 5.50
N ILE A 135 -1.36 -7.88 5.04
CA ILE A 135 -1.73 -6.55 5.55
C ILE A 135 -2.07 -5.67 4.36
N TYR A 136 -3.31 -5.21 4.31
CA TYR A 136 -3.70 -4.08 3.48
C TYR A 136 -3.56 -2.81 4.29
N LYS A 137 -2.97 -1.77 3.71
CA LYS A 137 -2.85 -0.46 4.34
C LYS A 137 -3.16 0.65 3.35
N ARG A 138 -3.93 1.64 3.84
CA ARG A 138 -4.17 2.90 3.13
C ARG A 138 -3.77 4.06 4.01
N VAL A 139 -3.02 5.00 3.45
CA VAL A 139 -2.60 6.25 4.10
C VAL A 139 -3.02 7.41 3.21
N ILE A 140 -3.76 8.36 3.77
CA ILE A 140 -4.16 9.58 3.06
C ILE A 140 -3.60 10.77 3.84
N ALA A 141 -2.84 11.64 3.20
CA ALA A 141 -2.64 12.99 3.74
C ALA A 141 -2.87 14.05 2.67
N ASN A 142 -3.38 15.19 3.12
CA ASN A 142 -3.78 16.33 2.31
C ASN A 142 -3.18 17.61 2.90
#